data_AF-N1ZJK7-F1
#
_entry.id   AF-N1ZJK7-F1
#
_cell.length_a   1.000
_cell.length_b   1.000
_cell.length_c   1.000
_cell.angle_alpha   90.00
_cell.angle_beta   90.00
_cell.angle_gamma   90.00
#
_symmetry.space_group_name_H-M   'P 1'
#
loop_
_entity.id
_entity.type
_entity.pdbx_description
1 polymer ?
#
loop_
_entity_poly.entity_id
_entity_poly.type
_entity_poly.pdbx_seq_one_letter_code
_entity_poly.pdbx_strand_id
1 'polypeptide(L)'
;MQHKVKVTVIDKKLYPELQSKYCANPNSGMCPCYNIGDEFIFERYGSADDFWHMGLNTLKQSVTSQHTTAGGNRFPHCSEAWDAISRYIYTALQGGSIMRGWMNDERVMIACCSDGTRPVIFKIERLDYKAVYINGICSDTDYAKIKQSLKKITSVTNITFQNNELHQEYIEVFVDNNIDNHLIENAINSCGQYQVLHID
;
A
#
# COMPACT_ATOMS: atom_id res chain seq x y z
N MET A 1 6.25 2.06 -14.83
CA MET A 1 5.42 2.58 -13.74
C MET A 1 5.25 1.44 -12.78
N GLN A 2 5.51 1.71 -11.52
CA GLN A 2 5.48 0.72 -10.46
C GLN A 2 4.21 0.89 -9.63
N HIS A 3 3.87 -0.16 -8.87
CA HIS A 3 2.62 -0.22 -8.13
C HIS A 3 2.85 -0.69 -6.70
N LYS A 4 2.25 0.03 -5.75
CA LYS A 4 2.02 -0.46 -4.39
C LYS A 4 0.53 -0.63 -4.16
N VAL A 5 0.15 -1.39 -3.15
CA VAL A 5 -1.25 -1.51 -2.73
C VAL A 5 -1.39 -1.09 -1.29
N LYS A 6 -2.22 -0.08 -1.06
CA LYS A 6 -2.66 0.28 0.28
C LYS A 6 -3.95 -0.46 0.59
N VAL A 7 -3.96 -1.18 1.71
CA VAL A 7 -5.20 -1.76 2.26
C VAL A 7 -5.49 -1.06 3.58
N THR A 8 -6.71 -0.56 3.73
CA THR A 8 -7.18 0.07 4.97
C THR A 8 -8.40 -0.68 5.49
N VAL A 9 -8.40 -1.02 6.77
CA VAL A 9 -9.60 -1.53 7.44
C VAL A 9 -10.52 -0.35 7.72
N ILE A 10 -11.60 -0.25 6.95
CA ILE A 10 -12.53 0.89 7.07
C ILE A 10 -13.68 0.60 8.03
N ASP A 11 -14.01 -0.67 8.25
CA ASP A 11 -15.11 -1.04 9.13
C ASP A 11 -15.02 -2.50 9.60
N LYS A 12 -15.73 -2.83 10.68
CA LYS A 12 -15.89 -4.18 11.23
C LYS A 12 -17.35 -4.36 11.62
N LYS A 13 -17.99 -5.43 11.14
CA LYS A 13 -19.37 -5.76 11.51
C LYS A 13 -19.41 -6.89 12.53
N LEU A 14 -20.55 -7.01 13.20
CA LEU A 14 -20.90 -8.10 14.10
C LEU A 14 -22.37 -8.45 13.90
N TYR A 15 -22.66 -9.74 13.71
CA TYR A 15 -24.00 -10.29 13.64
C TYR A 15 -24.24 -11.15 14.89
N PRO A 16 -24.57 -10.53 16.04
CA PRO A 16 -24.66 -11.23 17.32
C PRO A 16 -25.73 -12.32 17.33
N GLU A 17 -26.79 -12.16 16.54
CA GLU A 17 -27.85 -13.17 16.35
C GLU A 17 -27.32 -14.45 15.69
N LEU A 18 -26.40 -14.33 14.74
CA LEU A 18 -25.75 -15.48 14.10
C LEU A 18 -24.76 -16.15 15.07
N GLN A 19 -24.02 -15.37 15.86
CA GLN A 19 -23.14 -15.93 16.88
C GLN A 19 -23.93 -16.67 17.96
N SER A 20 -24.98 -16.05 18.50
CA SER A 20 -25.82 -16.66 19.53
C SER A 20 -26.46 -17.97 19.08
N LYS A 21 -26.88 -18.04 17.82
CA LYS A 21 -27.57 -19.21 17.27
C LYS A 21 -26.62 -20.33 16.83
N TYR A 22 -25.45 -20.00 16.28
CA TYR A 22 -24.62 -20.98 15.56
C TYR A 22 -23.20 -21.14 16.10
N CYS A 23 -22.62 -20.14 16.79
CA CYS A 23 -21.26 -20.26 17.31
C CYS A 23 -21.24 -21.06 18.62
N ALA A 24 -20.20 -21.90 18.79
CA ALA A 24 -19.97 -22.62 20.05
C ALA A 24 -19.79 -21.67 21.24
N ASN A 25 -19.10 -20.54 21.03
CA ASN A 25 -19.18 -19.39 21.92
C ASN A 25 -20.20 -18.39 21.35
N PRO A 26 -21.38 -18.23 21.98
CA PRO A 26 -22.43 -17.33 21.49
C PRO A 26 -22.06 -15.85 21.55
N ASN A 27 -21.00 -15.49 22.28
CA ASN A 27 -20.50 -14.12 22.46
C ASN A 27 -19.05 -13.98 21.97
N SER A 28 -18.75 -14.55 20.79
CA SER A 28 -17.39 -14.52 20.21
C SER A 28 -16.91 -13.10 19.84
N GLY A 29 -17.85 -12.15 19.67
CA GLY A 29 -17.58 -10.74 19.43
C GLY A 29 -16.98 -10.44 18.06
N MET A 30 -16.48 -9.20 17.89
CA MET A 30 -15.85 -8.76 16.64
C MET A 30 -14.53 -9.49 16.35
N CYS A 31 -14.09 -9.46 15.09
CA CYS A 31 -12.80 -10.03 14.70
C CYS A 31 -11.64 -9.42 15.53
N PRO A 32 -10.78 -10.23 16.18
CA PRO A 32 -9.65 -9.72 16.95
C PRO A 32 -8.40 -9.44 16.10
N CYS A 33 -8.35 -9.92 14.85
CA CYS A 33 -7.15 -9.86 14.01
C CYS A 33 -6.88 -8.48 13.38
N TYR A 34 -7.90 -7.61 13.35
CA TYR A 34 -7.89 -6.33 12.66
C TYR A 34 -8.57 -5.25 13.50
N ASN A 35 -8.19 -4.00 13.29
CA ASN A 35 -8.78 -2.83 13.90
C ASN A 35 -9.15 -1.81 12.82
N ILE A 36 -10.22 -1.05 13.04
CA ILE A 36 -10.59 0.05 12.14
C ILE A 36 -9.45 1.08 12.15
N GLY A 37 -9.02 1.49 10.95
CA GLY A 37 -7.88 2.38 10.75
C GLY A 37 -6.52 1.68 10.63
N ASP A 38 -6.47 0.34 10.70
CA ASP A 38 -5.25 -0.39 10.31
C ASP A 38 -4.91 -0.10 8.84
N GLU A 39 -3.65 0.20 8.57
CA GLU A 39 -3.14 0.44 7.21
C GLU A 39 -2.00 -0.52 6.88
N PHE A 40 -2.10 -1.15 5.71
CA PHE A 40 -1.14 -2.08 5.15
C PHE A 40 -0.62 -1.53 3.84
N ILE A 41 0.68 -1.69 3.58
CA ILE A 41 1.29 -1.39 2.28
C ILE A 41 1.93 -2.67 1.76
N PHE A 42 1.48 -3.12 0.59
CA PHE A 42 2.05 -4.23 -0.16
C PHE A 42 2.92 -3.71 -1.28
N GLU A 43 4.09 -4.32 -1.43
CA GLU A 43 5.10 -3.96 -2.41
C GLU A 43 5.54 -5.21 -3.18
N ARG A 44 5.82 -5.00 -4.46
CA ARG A 44 6.38 -6.03 -5.34
C ARG A 44 7.37 -5.41 -6.30
N TYR A 45 8.51 -4.99 -5.75
CA TYR A 45 9.53 -4.22 -6.45
C TYR A 45 10.93 -4.55 -5.92
N GLY A 46 11.92 -4.68 -6.82
CA GLY A 46 13.25 -5.16 -6.45
C GLY A 46 13.21 -6.57 -5.87
N SER A 47 13.72 -6.74 -4.65
CA SER A 47 13.66 -7.99 -3.88
C SER A 47 12.37 -8.16 -3.06
N ALA A 48 11.55 -7.11 -2.93
CA ALA A 48 10.32 -7.16 -2.16
C ALA A 48 9.24 -7.94 -2.92
N ASP A 49 8.60 -8.88 -2.23
CA ASP A 49 7.40 -9.58 -2.73
C ASP A 49 6.48 -9.94 -1.57
N ASP A 50 5.73 -8.95 -1.08
CA ASP A 50 4.85 -9.11 0.09
C ASP A 50 3.66 -10.03 -0.22
N PHE A 51 3.31 -10.17 -1.50
CA PHE A 51 2.19 -10.99 -1.94
C PHE A 51 2.43 -12.48 -1.64
N TRP A 52 3.60 -13.01 -1.97
CA TRP A 52 3.91 -14.43 -1.71
C TRP A 52 4.00 -14.77 -0.22
N HIS A 53 4.23 -13.77 0.62
CA HIS A 53 4.31 -13.92 2.08
C HIS A 53 2.98 -13.60 2.79
N MET A 54 1.86 -13.59 2.05
CA MET A 54 0.52 -13.32 2.59
C MET A 54 0.46 -12.02 3.41
N GLY A 55 1.21 -11.01 2.97
CA GLY A 55 1.31 -9.68 3.58
C GLY A 55 1.96 -9.63 4.97
N LEU A 56 2.80 -10.59 5.33
CA LEU A 56 3.66 -10.44 6.51
C LEU A 56 4.50 -9.15 6.42
N ASN A 57 4.64 -8.39 7.51
CA ASN A 57 5.34 -7.10 7.59
C ASN A 57 4.74 -5.93 6.78
N THR A 58 3.51 -6.06 6.28
CA THR A 58 2.85 -4.99 5.53
C THR A 58 2.17 -3.95 6.41
N LEU A 59 1.84 -4.27 7.67
CA LEU A 59 1.20 -3.36 8.62
C LEU A 59 2.09 -2.14 8.90
N LYS A 60 1.62 -0.95 8.52
CA LYS A 60 2.30 0.34 8.74
C LYS A 60 1.69 1.16 9.86
N GLN A 61 0.38 1.02 10.11
CA GLN A 61 -0.34 1.73 11.15
C GLN A 61 -1.37 0.82 11.81
N SER A 62 -1.44 0.85 13.14
CA SER A 62 -2.53 0.23 13.91
C SER A 62 -2.79 1.02 15.19
N VAL A 63 -4.02 0.97 15.69
CA VAL A 63 -4.40 1.49 17.01
C VAL A 63 -3.95 0.58 18.16
N THR A 64 -3.55 -0.66 17.88
CA THR A 64 -3.07 -1.63 18.88
C THR A 64 -1.65 -2.10 18.58
N SER A 65 -1.06 -2.89 19.49
CA SER A 65 0.31 -3.39 19.30
C SER A 65 0.40 -4.33 18.09
N GLN A 66 1.52 -4.24 17.35
CA GLN A 66 1.77 -4.99 16.10
C GLN A 66 1.77 -6.52 16.26
N HIS A 67 1.79 -6.99 17.50
CA HIS A 67 2.06 -8.37 17.87
C HIS A 67 0.89 -9.33 17.71
N THR A 68 -0.34 -8.81 17.67
CA THR A 68 -1.58 -9.59 17.50
C THR A 68 -2.36 -9.21 16.25
N THR A 69 -1.94 -8.14 15.58
CA THR A 69 -2.59 -7.63 14.37
C THR A 69 -2.08 -8.40 13.16
N ALA A 70 -3.00 -8.90 12.34
CA ALA A 70 -2.67 -9.56 11.08
C ALA A 70 -1.90 -8.62 10.15
N GLY A 71 -1.02 -9.14 9.31
CA GLY A 71 -0.09 -8.36 8.47
C GLY A 71 1.09 -7.75 9.24
N GLY A 72 1.19 -8.00 10.56
CA GLY A 72 2.36 -7.63 11.38
C GLY A 72 3.57 -8.53 11.11
N ASN A 73 4.57 -8.47 12.00
CA ASN A 73 5.83 -9.20 11.84
C ASN A 73 5.80 -10.67 12.31
N ARG A 74 4.71 -11.08 12.97
CA ARG A 74 4.54 -12.46 13.48
C ARG A 74 3.30 -13.16 12.94
N PHE A 75 2.34 -12.40 12.45
CA PHE A 75 1.04 -12.93 12.07
C PHE A 75 0.68 -12.39 10.67
N PRO A 76 0.71 -13.22 9.62
CA PRO A 76 0.29 -12.81 8.28
C PRO A 76 -1.23 -12.55 8.25
N HIS A 77 -1.77 -12.19 7.09
CA HIS A 77 -3.22 -12.10 6.94
C HIS A 77 -3.90 -13.44 7.22
N CYS A 78 -4.99 -13.42 7.99
CA CYS A 78 -5.78 -14.63 8.24
C CYS A 78 -6.34 -15.19 6.92
N SER A 79 -6.54 -16.52 6.86
CA SER A 79 -6.96 -17.21 5.63
C SER A 79 -8.26 -16.65 5.03
N GLU A 80 -9.26 -16.37 5.86
CA GLU A 80 -10.55 -15.80 5.44
C GLU A 80 -10.41 -14.42 4.78
N ALA A 81 -9.51 -13.58 5.30
CA ALA A 81 -9.25 -12.28 4.71
C ALA A 81 -8.41 -12.43 3.44
N TRP A 82 -7.34 -13.24 3.49
CA TRP A 82 -6.43 -13.43 2.38
C TRP A 82 -7.11 -14.01 1.15
N ASP A 83 -7.94 -15.05 1.32
CA ASP A 83 -8.73 -15.62 0.22
C ASP A 83 -9.63 -14.58 -0.44
N ALA A 84 -10.28 -13.74 0.36
CA ALA A 84 -11.19 -12.72 -0.12
C ALA A 84 -10.50 -11.55 -0.84
N ILE A 85 -9.32 -11.11 -0.37
CA ILE A 85 -8.68 -9.86 -0.84
C ILE A 85 -7.44 -10.06 -1.73
N SER A 86 -6.78 -11.21 -1.68
CA SER A 86 -5.51 -11.45 -2.37
C SER A 86 -5.58 -11.21 -3.88
N ARG A 87 -6.65 -11.66 -4.55
CA ARG A 87 -6.84 -11.44 -5.99
C ARG A 87 -6.88 -9.96 -6.38
N TYR A 88 -7.46 -9.11 -5.54
CA TYR A 88 -7.53 -7.67 -5.78
C TYR A 88 -6.15 -7.03 -5.57
N ILE A 89 -5.46 -7.43 -4.50
CA ILE A 89 -4.08 -6.99 -4.22
C ILE A 89 -3.16 -7.38 -5.38
N TYR A 90 -3.21 -8.63 -5.82
CA TYR A 90 -2.39 -9.12 -6.93
C TYR A 90 -2.65 -8.34 -8.21
N THR A 91 -3.93 -8.16 -8.57
CA THR A 91 -4.32 -7.39 -9.77
C THR A 91 -3.80 -5.96 -9.70
N ALA A 92 -3.92 -5.31 -8.54
CA ALA A 92 -3.42 -3.96 -8.31
C ALA A 92 -1.88 -3.87 -8.38
N LEU A 93 -1.15 -4.82 -7.79
CA LEU A 93 0.32 -4.90 -7.87
C LEU A 93 0.81 -5.08 -9.32
N GLN A 94 0.01 -5.67 -10.20
CA GLN A 94 0.32 -5.83 -11.63
C GLN A 94 -0.12 -4.63 -12.50
N GLY A 95 -0.62 -3.55 -11.90
CA GLY A 95 -1.09 -2.38 -12.66
C GLY A 95 -2.44 -2.57 -13.35
N GLY A 96 -3.17 -3.63 -13.02
CA GLY A 96 -4.51 -3.91 -13.55
C GLY A 96 -5.59 -3.01 -12.94
N SER A 97 -6.71 -2.87 -13.66
CA SER A 97 -7.97 -2.43 -13.06
C SER A 97 -8.42 -3.52 -12.08
N ILE A 98 -8.68 -3.14 -10.82
CA ILE A 98 -9.01 -4.11 -9.76
C ILE A 98 -10.32 -4.82 -10.09
N MET A 99 -11.31 -4.09 -10.60
CA MET A 99 -12.60 -4.61 -11.05
C MET A 99 -13.22 -3.68 -12.10
N ARG A 100 -13.01 -4.00 -13.38
CA ARG A 100 -13.40 -3.14 -14.51
C ARG A 100 -14.87 -2.73 -14.47
N GLY A 101 -15.12 -1.43 -14.45
CA GLY A 101 -16.46 -0.83 -14.51
C GLY A 101 -17.29 -0.98 -13.24
N TRP A 102 -16.66 -1.36 -12.11
CA TRP A 102 -17.37 -1.56 -10.85
C TRP A 102 -17.28 -0.34 -9.92
N MET A 103 -16.08 0.01 -9.48
CA MET A 103 -15.85 1.23 -8.68
C MET A 103 -15.73 2.46 -9.58
N ASN A 104 -15.96 3.65 -9.01
CA ASN A 104 -15.78 4.92 -9.73
C ASN A 104 -14.32 5.26 -10.02
N ASP A 105 -13.37 4.57 -9.37
CA ASP A 105 -11.94 4.57 -9.67
C ASP A 105 -11.50 3.11 -9.82
N GLU A 106 -10.93 2.78 -10.98
CA GLU A 106 -10.43 1.44 -11.34
C GLU A 106 -9.28 0.93 -10.46
N ARG A 107 -8.68 1.83 -9.67
CA ARG A 107 -7.62 1.54 -8.70
C ARG A 107 -8.15 1.20 -7.32
N VAL A 108 -9.46 1.27 -7.10
CA VAL A 108 -10.07 1.10 -5.78
C VAL A 108 -11.01 -0.11 -5.77
N MET A 109 -11.01 -0.84 -4.66
CA MET A 109 -12.01 -1.87 -4.37
C MET A 109 -12.39 -1.86 -2.90
N ILE A 110 -13.67 -2.10 -2.63
CA ILE A 110 -14.19 -2.37 -1.29
C ILE A 110 -14.53 -3.86 -1.25
N ALA A 111 -13.89 -4.57 -0.32
CA ALA A 111 -14.07 -6.00 -0.12
C ALA A 111 -14.21 -6.32 1.36
N CYS A 112 -14.71 -7.51 1.69
CA CYS A 112 -14.75 -7.99 3.07
C CYS A 112 -14.28 -9.43 3.16
N CYS A 113 -13.79 -9.85 4.33
CA CYS A 113 -13.54 -11.27 4.57
C CYS A 113 -14.86 -12.05 4.62
N SER A 114 -14.78 -13.36 4.38
CA SER A 114 -15.95 -14.23 4.28
C SER A 114 -16.52 -14.69 5.64
N ASP A 115 -16.02 -14.17 6.77
CA ASP A 115 -16.57 -14.46 8.10
C ASP A 115 -17.98 -13.86 8.23
N GLY A 116 -18.99 -14.70 8.01
CA GLY A 116 -20.40 -14.29 8.02
C GLY A 116 -20.92 -13.81 9.37
N THR A 117 -20.21 -14.02 10.47
CA THR A 117 -20.66 -13.57 11.81
C THR A 117 -20.01 -12.26 12.25
N ARG A 118 -18.84 -11.92 11.70
CA ARG A 118 -18.05 -10.74 12.11
C ARG A 118 -17.10 -10.25 11.00
N PRO A 119 -17.61 -9.90 9.81
CA PRO A 119 -16.76 -9.58 8.68
C PRO A 119 -16.00 -8.28 8.90
N VAL A 120 -14.79 -8.22 8.35
CA VAL A 120 -13.93 -7.04 8.31
C VAL A 120 -13.99 -6.47 6.89
N ILE A 121 -14.19 -5.16 6.78
CA ILE A 121 -14.35 -4.44 5.51
C ILE A 121 -13.07 -3.67 5.22
N PHE A 122 -12.53 -3.91 4.03
CA PHE A 122 -11.27 -3.38 3.54
C PHE A 122 -11.52 -2.43 2.36
N LYS A 123 -10.83 -1.29 2.38
CA LYS A 123 -10.59 -0.47 1.20
C LYS A 123 -9.22 -0.83 0.64
N ILE A 124 -9.17 -1.22 -0.62
CA ILE A 124 -7.97 -1.64 -1.33
C ILE A 124 -7.70 -0.59 -2.41
N GLU A 125 -6.51 -0.01 -2.42
CA GLU A 125 -6.14 1.11 -3.28
C GLU A 125 -4.80 0.83 -3.96
N ARG A 126 -4.78 0.83 -5.29
CA ARG A 126 -3.54 0.82 -6.07
C ARG A 126 -2.90 2.22 -6.05
N LEU A 127 -1.65 2.28 -5.63
CA LEU A 127 -0.82 3.48 -5.67
C LEU A 127 0.16 3.35 -6.83
N ASP A 128 0.08 4.27 -7.79
CA ASP A 128 0.97 4.30 -8.94
C ASP A 128 2.15 5.23 -8.64
N TYR A 129 3.37 4.78 -8.97
CA TYR A 129 4.57 5.59 -8.75
C TYR A 129 5.66 5.34 -9.79
N LYS A 130 6.61 6.28 -9.85
CA LYS A 130 7.88 6.15 -10.56
C LYS A 130 9.00 5.95 -9.55
N ALA A 131 9.87 4.96 -9.78
CA ALA A 131 11.07 4.78 -8.97
C ALA A 131 12.24 5.48 -9.67
N VAL A 132 12.72 6.58 -9.09
CA VAL A 132 13.74 7.45 -9.68
C VAL A 132 15.07 7.20 -8.99
N TYR A 133 15.97 6.49 -9.64
CA TYR A 133 17.31 6.27 -9.12
C TYR A 133 18.18 7.48 -9.38
N ILE A 134 18.87 7.93 -8.34
CA ILE A 134 19.55 9.23 -8.35
C ILE A 134 20.85 9.16 -7.56
N ASN A 135 21.88 9.84 -8.07
CA ASN A 135 23.13 10.10 -7.37
C ASN A 135 23.30 11.58 -7.05
N GLY A 136 24.11 11.87 -6.03
CA GLY A 136 24.52 13.23 -5.66
C GLY A 136 23.66 13.90 -4.60
N ILE A 137 22.78 13.16 -3.91
CA ILE A 137 22.11 13.63 -2.70
C ILE A 137 23.10 13.47 -1.54
N CYS A 138 23.45 14.58 -0.86
CA CYS A 138 24.48 14.56 0.19
C CYS A 138 23.99 15.15 1.52
N SER A 139 22.77 15.69 1.57
CA SER A 139 22.24 16.40 2.74
C SER A 139 20.71 16.43 2.82
N ASP A 140 20.17 16.65 4.01
CA ASP A 140 18.74 16.92 4.25
C ASP A 140 18.21 18.12 3.44
N THR A 141 19.10 19.06 3.11
CA THR A 141 18.76 20.21 2.27
C THR A 141 18.51 19.80 0.82
N ASP A 142 19.24 18.82 0.30
CA ASP A 142 19.04 18.28 -1.04
C ASP A 142 17.70 17.55 -1.12
N TYR A 143 17.41 16.70 -0.14
CA TYR A 143 16.11 16.03 0.01
C TYR A 143 14.95 17.03 -0.01
N ALA A 144 15.06 18.12 0.75
CA ALA A 144 14.02 19.16 0.81
C ALA A 144 13.82 19.89 -0.53
N LYS A 145 14.91 20.26 -1.21
CA LYS A 145 14.85 20.96 -2.52
C LYS A 145 14.21 20.09 -3.59
N ILE A 146 14.67 18.85 -3.72
CA ILE A 146 14.14 17.89 -4.70
C ILE A 146 12.65 17.65 -4.44
N LYS A 147 12.28 17.39 -3.17
CA LYS A 147 10.88 17.22 -2.77
C LYS A 147 10.03 18.43 -3.12
N GLN A 148 10.52 19.64 -2.86
CA GLN A 148 9.78 20.87 -3.18
C GLN A 148 9.59 21.05 -4.69
N SER A 149 10.59 20.71 -5.51
CA SER A 149 10.49 20.81 -6.97
C SER A 149 9.52 19.80 -7.55
N LEU A 150 9.63 18.53 -7.18
CA LEU A 150 8.73 17.47 -7.64
C LEU A 150 7.27 17.73 -7.24
N LYS A 151 7.02 18.30 -6.05
CA LYS A 151 5.67 18.70 -5.61
C LYS A 151 5.00 19.76 -6.48
N LYS A 152 5.75 20.48 -7.32
CA LYS A 152 5.16 21.48 -8.25
C LYS A 152 4.53 20.81 -9.46
N ILE A 153 4.84 19.54 -9.73
CA ILE A 153 4.23 18.78 -10.80
C ILE A 153 2.81 18.39 -10.38
N THR A 154 1.81 18.79 -11.16
CA THR A 154 0.40 18.65 -10.79
C THR A 154 -0.05 17.21 -10.52
N SER A 155 0.48 16.23 -11.26
CA SER A 155 0.13 14.83 -11.09
C SER A 155 0.82 14.14 -9.91
N VAL A 156 1.80 14.78 -9.27
CA VAL A 156 2.54 14.19 -8.14
C VAL A 156 1.73 14.34 -6.86
N THR A 157 1.37 13.22 -6.25
CA THR A 157 0.53 13.16 -5.05
C THR A 157 1.35 12.99 -3.77
N ASN A 158 2.47 12.27 -3.84
CA ASN A 158 3.35 12.05 -2.70
C ASN A 158 4.78 11.74 -3.15
N ILE A 159 5.76 12.01 -2.27
CA ILE A 159 7.18 11.76 -2.51
C ILE A 159 7.80 11.16 -1.25
N THR A 160 8.40 9.99 -1.41
CA THR A 160 9.20 9.31 -0.39
C THR A 160 10.59 9.03 -0.94
N PHE A 161 11.57 8.97 -0.04
CA PHE A 161 12.95 8.63 -0.37
C PHE A 161 13.25 7.28 0.27
N GLN A 162 13.85 6.39 -0.51
CA GLN A 162 14.09 5.01 -0.14
C GLN A 162 15.53 4.61 -0.46
N ASN A 163 15.96 3.53 0.17
CA ASN A 163 17.21 2.85 -0.13
C ASN A 163 16.92 1.39 -0.45
N ASN A 164 17.50 0.87 -1.53
CA ASN A 164 17.44 -0.57 -1.78
C ASN A 164 18.46 -1.33 -0.90
N GLU A 165 18.45 -2.67 -1.00
CA GLU A 165 19.36 -3.55 -0.25
C GLU A 165 20.84 -3.33 -0.60
N LEU A 166 21.13 -2.73 -1.75
CA LEU A 166 22.48 -2.35 -2.20
C LEU A 166 22.86 -0.93 -1.77
N HIS A 167 22.08 -0.29 -0.89
CA HIS A 167 22.24 1.10 -0.45
C HIS A 167 22.19 2.11 -1.61
N GLN A 168 21.51 1.77 -2.69
CA GLN A 168 21.24 2.71 -3.77
C GLN A 168 19.98 3.50 -3.43
N GLU A 169 20.15 4.82 -3.35
CA GLU A 169 19.07 5.78 -3.12
C GLU A 169 18.16 5.86 -4.34
N TYR A 170 16.85 5.85 -4.09
CA TYR A 170 15.84 6.16 -5.09
C TYR A 170 14.68 6.93 -4.48
N ILE A 171 13.98 7.68 -5.34
CA ILE A 171 12.81 8.46 -4.97
C ILE A 171 11.58 7.75 -5.50
N GLU A 172 10.59 7.52 -4.64
CA GLU A 172 9.27 7.10 -5.10
C GLU A 172 8.42 8.35 -5.33
N VAL A 173 8.09 8.59 -6.59
CA VAL A 173 7.24 9.71 -7.01
C VAL A 173 5.86 9.15 -7.29
N PHE A 174 4.97 9.22 -6.31
CA PHE A 174 3.59 8.76 -6.44
C PHE A 174 2.78 9.73 -7.29
N VAL A 175 1.95 9.19 -8.18
CA VAL A 175 1.20 9.95 -9.16
C VAL A 175 -0.25 9.49 -9.28
N ASP A 176 -1.15 10.41 -9.61
CA ASP A 176 -2.56 10.10 -9.85
C ASP A 176 -2.85 9.66 -11.30
N ASN A 177 -1.95 9.93 -12.22
CA ASN A 177 -2.01 9.56 -13.63
C ASN A 177 -0.61 9.34 -14.20
N ASN A 178 -0.53 8.82 -15.42
CA ASN A 178 0.76 8.58 -16.06
C ASN A 178 1.50 9.91 -16.28
N ILE A 179 2.80 9.91 -15.94
CA ILE A 179 3.70 11.07 -16.06
C ILE A 179 4.85 10.74 -17.00
N ASP A 180 5.24 11.72 -17.83
CA ASP A 180 6.44 11.67 -18.64
C ASP A 180 7.69 11.77 -17.76
N ASN A 181 8.64 10.86 -17.96
CA ASN A 181 9.90 10.82 -17.23
C ASN A 181 10.69 12.14 -17.36
N HIS A 182 10.60 12.83 -18.51
CA HIS A 182 11.30 14.10 -18.71
C HIS A 182 10.83 15.21 -17.76
N LEU A 183 9.57 15.19 -17.31
CA LEU A 183 9.08 16.17 -16.33
C LEU A 183 9.76 15.98 -14.97
N ILE A 184 9.96 14.72 -14.57
CA ILE A 184 10.65 14.35 -13.34
C ILE A 184 12.14 14.72 -13.42
N GLU A 185 12.81 14.34 -14.51
CA GLU A 185 14.21 14.65 -14.75
C GLU A 185 14.47 16.16 -14.72
N ASN A 186 13.65 16.94 -15.44
CA ASN A 186 13.78 18.40 -15.45
C ASN A 186 13.55 19.03 -14.08
N ALA A 187 12.56 18.53 -13.32
CA ALA A 187 12.32 19.01 -11.95
C ALA A 187 13.51 18.75 -11.03
N ILE A 188 14.15 17.57 -11.14
CA ILE A 188 15.34 17.22 -10.35
C ILE A 188 16.55 18.05 -10.79
N ASN A 189 16.85 18.10 -12.09
CA ASN A 189 18.01 18.81 -12.64
C ASN A 189 17.97 20.31 -12.38
N SER A 190 16.76 20.89 -12.26
CA SER A 190 16.60 22.31 -11.90
C SER A 190 17.01 22.66 -10.46
N CYS A 191 17.18 21.65 -9.59
CA CYS A 191 17.49 21.86 -8.16
C CYS A 191 18.99 21.92 -7.85
N GLY A 192 19.84 21.39 -8.73
CA GLY A 192 21.27 21.22 -8.47
C GLY A 192 21.93 20.21 -9.41
N GLN A 193 23.20 19.92 -9.14
CA GLN A 193 23.98 18.92 -9.89
C GLN A 193 23.67 17.52 -9.36
N TYR A 194 22.48 17.01 -9.68
CA TYR A 194 22.07 15.64 -9.39
C TYR A 194 22.10 14.82 -10.67
N GLN A 195 22.40 13.53 -10.56
CA GLN A 195 22.41 12.63 -11.71
C GLN A 195 21.28 11.62 -11.58
N VAL A 196 20.22 11.78 -12.37
CA VAL A 196 19.21 10.73 -12.55
C VAL A 196 19.84 9.59 -13.36
N LEU A 197 19.83 8.39 -12.79
CA LEU A 197 20.44 7.20 -13.39
C LEU A 197 19.45 6.50 -14.33
N HIS A 198 18.24 6.26 -13.85
CA HIS A 198 17.11 5.73 -14.60
C HIS A 198 15.81 5.92 -13.82
N ILE A 199 14.67 5.72 -14.50
CA ILE A 199 13.33 5.83 -13.94
C ILE A 199 12.50 4.61 -14.35
N ASP A 200 12.01 3.86 -13.36
CA ASP A 200 11.15 2.68 -13.53
C ASP A 200 9.66 2.97 -13.29
#